data_AF-A0A4Y2TIR6-F1
#
_entry.id   AF-A0A4Y2TIR6-F1
#
_cell.length_a   1.000
_cell.length_b   1.000
_cell.length_c   1.000
_cell.angle_alpha   90.00
_cell.angle_beta   90.00
_cell.angle_gamma   90.00
#
_symmetry.space_group_name_H-M   'P 1'
#
loop_
_entity.id
_entity.type
_entity.pdbx_description
1 polymer ?
#
loop_
_entity_poly.entity_id
_entity_poly.type
_entity_poly.pdbx_seq_one_letter_code
_entity_poly.pdbx_strand_id
1 'polypeptide(L)'
;MTIPILVTKLKWEVWSHPLYCPDLASNPGFKHLSGTRFSSNNDVKTAAENGLNGKGRDFYQAGLNKLVLRSDKCPNRFGDYVEK
;
A
#
# COMPACT_ATOMS: atom_id res chain seq x y z
N MET A 1 16.08 18.35 -1.64
CA MET A 1 15.80 17.73 -2.95
C MET A 1 14.35 17.28 -2.90
N THR A 2 13.46 17.81 -3.75
CA THR A 2 12.03 17.49 -3.69
C THR A 2 11.76 16.16 -4.39
N ILE A 3 10.81 15.38 -3.86
CA ILE A 3 10.41 14.05 -4.36
C ILE A 3 10.20 14.00 -5.89
N PRO A 4 9.60 15.03 -6.56
CA PRO A 4 9.42 15.02 -8.01
C PRO A 4 10.72 14.98 -8.82
N ILE A 5 11.81 15.57 -8.33
CA ILE A 5 13.09 15.62 -9.04
C ILE A 5 13.76 14.23 -9.05
N LEU A 6 13.57 13.44 -7.99
CA LEU A 6 14.11 12.09 -7.92
C LEU A 6 13.37 11.15 -8.88
N VAL A 7 12.06 11.28 -8.98
CA VAL A 7 11.22 10.46 -9.85
C VAL A 7 11.59 10.65 -11.33
N THR A 8 11.80 11.90 -11.77
CA THR A 8 12.21 12.18 -13.15
C THR A 8 13.60 11.63 -13.46
N LYS A 9 14.54 11.69 -12.52
CA LYS A 9 15.89 11.10 -12.67
C LYS A 9 15.85 9.58 -12.82
N LEU A 10 14.95 8.92 -12.10
CA LEU A 10 14.75 7.47 -12.19
C LEU A 10 13.90 7.05 -13.41
N LYS A 11 13.39 8.02 -14.18
CA LYS A 11 12.47 7.81 -15.32
C LYS A 11 11.21 7.03 -14.93
N TRP A 12 10.75 7.19 -13.70
CA TRP A 12 9.53 6.55 -13.22
C TRP A 12 8.31 7.42 -13.53
N GLU A 13 7.20 6.76 -13.81
CA GLU A 13 5.91 7.42 -14.02
C GLU A 13 5.23 7.67 -12.66
N VAL A 14 4.71 8.89 -12.48
CA VAL A 14 3.92 9.24 -11.29
C VAL A 14 2.46 8.97 -11.59
N TRP A 15 1.89 7.98 -10.92
CA TRP A 15 0.46 7.71 -11.00
C TRP A 15 -0.33 8.80 -10.28
N SER A 16 -1.39 9.31 -10.93
CA SER A 16 -2.31 10.29 -10.34
C SER A 16 -3.19 9.61 -9.29
N HIS A 17 -2.89 9.85 -8.01
CA HIS A 17 -3.76 9.42 -6.92
C HIS A 17 -4.87 10.46 -6.71
N PRO A 18 -6.15 10.12 -6.90
CA PRO A 18 -7.24 11.02 -6.54
C PRO A 18 -7.18 11.34 -5.04
N LEU A 19 -7.43 12.62 -4.71
CA LEU A 19 -7.46 13.08 -3.32
C LEU A 19 -8.47 12.26 -2.52
N TYR A 20 -7.98 11.60 -1.47
CA TYR A 20 -8.78 10.85 -0.50
C TYR A 20 -9.51 9.60 -1.05
N CYS A 21 -8.79 8.69 -1.71
CA CYS A 21 -9.26 7.32 -1.92
C CYS A 21 -8.49 6.32 -1.04
N PRO A 22 -8.84 6.17 0.25
CA PRO A 22 -8.19 5.20 1.15
C PRO A 22 -8.31 3.77 0.62
N ASP A 23 -9.28 3.51 -0.26
CA ASP A 23 -9.44 2.25 -0.94
C ASP A 23 -8.32 1.91 -1.93
N LEU A 24 -7.61 2.89 -2.48
CA LEU A 24 -6.46 2.67 -3.36
C LEU A 24 -5.16 2.42 -2.59
N ALA A 25 -5.14 2.66 -1.28
CA ALA A 25 -4.01 2.30 -0.44
C ALA A 25 -4.08 0.80 -0.12
N SER A 26 -3.45 -0.03 -0.96
CA SER A 26 -3.23 -1.44 -0.64
C SER A 26 -2.25 -1.56 0.52
N ASN A 27 -2.72 -1.40 1.76
CA ASN A 27 -1.88 -1.62 2.94
C ASN A 27 -1.52 -3.12 2.99
N PRO A 28 -0.22 -3.47 2.92
CA PRO A 28 0.21 -4.86 2.96
C PRO A 28 -0.02 -5.45 4.36
N GLY A 29 -1.24 -5.89 4.66
CA GLY A 29 -1.55 -6.97 5.61
C GLY A 29 -0.80 -7.01 6.95
N PHE A 30 -0.47 -5.86 7.55
CA PHE A 30 0.22 -5.79 8.86
C PHE A 30 -0.74 -5.83 10.05
N LYS A 31 -1.95 -6.36 9.85
CA LYS A 31 -2.94 -6.52 10.94
C LYS A 31 -2.38 -7.31 12.12
N HIS A 32 -1.48 -8.25 11.86
CA HIS A 32 -0.81 -9.05 12.90
C HIS A 32 0.15 -8.23 13.79
N LEU A 33 0.58 -7.04 13.34
CA LEU A 33 1.39 -6.11 14.15
C LEU A 33 0.51 -5.12 14.93
N SER A 34 -0.81 -5.12 14.69
CA SER A 34 -1.73 -4.22 15.36
C SER A 34 -1.88 -4.61 16.84
N GLY A 35 -1.77 -3.64 17.73
CA GLY A 35 -1.89 -3.86 19.18
C GLY A 35 -0.65 -4.46 19.83
N THR A 36 0.39 -4.81 19.07
CA THR A 36 1.67 -5.27 19.62
C THR A 36 2.51 -4.08 20.07
N ARG A 37 2.89 -4.04 21.36
CA ARG A 37 3.85 -3.06 21.87
C ARG A 37 5.26 -3.62 21.75
N PHE A 38 6.10 -2.95 20.97
CA PHE A 38 7.50 -3.32 20.80
C PHE A 38 8.38 -2.55 21.78
N SER A 39 9.45 -3.20 22.25
CA SER A 39 10.39 -2.61 23.21
C SER A 39 11.44 -1.75 22.54
N SER A 40 11.73 -2.00 21.25
CA SER A 40 12.72 -1.25 20.48
C SER A 40 12.34 -1.15 19.00
N ASN A 41 13.01 -0.22 18.29
CA ASN A 41 12.89 -0.09 16.84
C ASN A 41 13.39 -1.35 16.10
N ASN A 42 14.36 -2.08 16.68
CA ASN A 42 14.87 -3.30 16.06
C ASN A 42 13.83 -4.42 16.10
N ASP A 43 13.03 -4.49 17.15
CA ASP A 43 11.93 -5.46 17.27
C ASP A 43 10.85 -5.17 16.22
N VAL A 44 10.52 -3.89 16.00
CA VAL A 44 9.59 -3.46 14.94
C VAL A 44 10.13 -3.86 13.56
N LYS A 45 11.42 -3.60 13.30
CA LYS A 45 12.06 -3.93 12.02
C LYS A 45 12.00 -5.44 11.76
N THR A 46 12.37 -6.24 12.75
CA THR A 46 12.36 -7.71 12.66
C THR A 46 10.93 -8.23 12.42
N ALA A 47 9.93 -7.69 13.13
CA ALA A 47 8.54 -8.09 12.96
C ALA A 47 8.00 -7.71 11.58
N ALA A 48 8.35 -6.54 11.05
CA ALA A 48 7.98 -6.11 9.70
C ALA A 48 8.63 -6.99 8.61
N GLU A 49 9.93 -7.30 8.75
CA GLU A 49 10.66 -8.18 7.83
C GLU A 49 10.04 -9.57 7.81
N ASN A 50 9.80 -10.18 8.98
CA ASN A 50 9.14 -11.47 9.08
C ASN A 50 7.72 -11.44 8.47
N GLY A 51 6.97 -10.36 8.71
CA GLY A 51 5.64 -10.16 8.14
C GLY A 51 5.62 -10.01 6.62
N LEU A 52 6.69 -9.49 6.01
CA LEU A 52 6.85 -9.41 4.56
C LEU A 52 7.37 -10.71 3.95
N ASN A 53 8.36 -11.34 4.58
CA ASN A 53 8.96 -12.60 4.14
C ASN A 53 7.98 -13.78 4.24
N GLY A 54 7.05 -13.75 5.19
CA GLY A 54 5.99 -14.75 5.32
C GLY A 54 4.90 -14.67 4.24
N LYS A 55 4.94 -13.68 3.34
CA LYS A 55 3.94 -13.52 2.27
C LYS A 55 4.44 -14.08 0.95
N GLY A 56 3.67 -15.01 0.38
CA GLY A 56 3.94 -15.56 -0.94
C GLY A 56 3.64 -14.57 -2.08
N ARG A 57 4.11 -14.89 -3.29
CA ARG A 57 3.82 -14.09 -4.50
C ARG A 57 2.33 -13.88 -4.73
N ASP A 58 1.51 -14.88 -4.46
CA ASP A 58 0.07 -14.83 -4.68
C ASP A 58 -0.60 -13.74 -3.84
N PHE A 59 -0.09 -13.47 -2.64
CA PHE A 59 -0.58 -12.38 -1.80
C PHE A 59 -0.35 -11.02 -2.48
N TYR A 60 0.86 -10.78 -2.99
CA TYR A 60 1.20 -9.54 -3.67
C TYR A 60 0.45 -9.40 -4.99
N GLN A 61 0.33 -10.48 -5.76
CA GLN A 61 -0.45 -10.50 -6.99
C GLN A 61 -1.92 -10.18 -6.75
N ALA A 62 -2.54 -10.79 -5.72
CA ALA A 62 -3.92 -10.51 -5.36
C ALA A 62 -4.11 -9.05 -4.91
N GLY A 63 -3.16 -8.50 -4.15
CA GLY A 63 -3.17 -7.08 -3.75
C GLY A 63 -3.10 -6.14 -4.94
N LEU A 64 -2.20 -6.40 -5.90
CA LEU A 64 -2.08 -5.61 -7.14
C LEU A 64 -3.33 -5.73 -8.01
N ASN A 65 -3.88 -6.93 -8.18
CA ASN A 65 -5.12 -7.12 -8.94
C ASN A 65 -6.30 -6.39 -8.30
N LYS A 66 -6.39 -6.36 -6.96
CA LYS A 66 -7.40 -5.59 -6.24
C LYS A 66 -7.22 -4.07 -6.45
N LEU A 67 -5.97 -3.60 -6.54
CA LEU A 67 -5.67 -2.21 -6.85
C LEU A 67 -6.14 -1.83 -8.26
N VAL A 68 -5.81 -2.64 -9.27
CA VAL A 68 -6.28 -2.44 -10.65
C VAL A 68 -7.80 -2.36 -10.69
N LEU A 69 -8.49 -3.34 -10.09
CA LEU A 69 -9.95 -3.37 -10.04
C LEU A 69 -10.56 -2.14 -9.33
N ARG A 70 -9.91 -1.64 -8.27
CA ARG A 70 -10.39 -0.44 -7.55
C ARG A 70 -10.15 0.83 -8.37
N SER A 71 -9.01 0.94 -9.05
CA SER A 71 -8.73 2.05 -9.96
C SER A 71 -9.73 2.14 -11.10
N ASP A 72 -10.16 1.00 -11.67
CA ASP A 72 -11.18 0.96 -12.72
C ASP A 72 -12.56 1.42 -12.22
N LYS A 73 -12.87 1.22 -10.93
CA LYS A 73 -14.15 1.60 -10.32
C LYS A 73 -14.17 3.03 -9.75
N CYS A 74 -13.00 3.61 -9.45
CA CYS A 74 -12.86 4.92 -8.80
C CYS A 74 -13.42 6.12 -9.60
N PRO A 75 -13.42 6.16 -10.95
CA PRO A 75 -13.98 7.27 -11.71
C PRO A 75 -15.48 7.48 -11.54
N ASN A 76 -16.22 6.50 -11.00
CA ASN A 76 -17.69 6.49 -11.02
C ASN A 76 -18.37 6.85 -9.69
N ARG A 77 -17.65 7.32 -8.65
CA ARG A 77 -18.23 7.42 -7.30
C ARG A 77 -18.11 8.75 -6.53
N PHE A 78 -17.51 9.82 -7.09
CA PHE A 78 -17.46 11.12 -6.39
C PHE A 78 -17.06 11.05 -4.90
N GLY A 79 -16.23 10.08 -4.49
CA GLY A 79 -15.81 9.91 -3.09
C GLY A 79 -16.65 8.93 -2.24
N ASP A 80 -17.65 8.23 -2.79
CA ASP A 80 -18.39 7.21 -2.02
C ASP A 80 -17.56 5.96 -1.78
N TYR A 81 -17.26 5.72 -0.50
CA TYR A 81 -16.53 4.59 0.06
C TYR A 81 -17.03 3.25 -0.50
N VAL A 82 -16.11 2.40 -0.97
CA VAL A 82 -16.44 1.02 -1.35
C VAL A 82 -16.21 0.15 -0.11
N GLU A 83 -17.31 -0.23 0.56
CA GLU A 83 -17.25 -1.26 1.60
C GLU A 83 -16.61 -2.56 1.10
N LYS A 84 -16.07 -3.29 2.07
CA LYS A 84 -14.93 -4.20 1.95
C LYS A 84 -15.15 -5.47 1.15
#